data_AF-A0A834RBH8-F1
#
_entry.id   AF-A0A834RBH8-F1
#
_cell.length_a   1.000
_cell.length_b   1.000
_cell.length_c   1.000
_cell.angle_alpha   90.00
_cell.angle_beta   90.00
_cell.angle_gamma   90.00
#
_symmetry.space_group_name_H-M   'P 1'
#
loop_
_entity.id
_entity.type
_entity.pdbx_description
1 polymer ?
#
loop_
_entity_poly.entity_id
_entity_poly.type
_entity_poly.pdbx_seq_one_letter_code
_entity_poly.pdbx_strand_id
1 'polypeptide(L)'
;MVDQAVIDKLEAGYQKLQAASDCHSLLKKYLTKEVLDACKNKKTAMGATLLDVVQSGFENLDSGVGLYAPDAESYTLFSELFNPVIDDYHKGFKPTDKHPQTDFGDVNTLVNVDPDNQFVISTRVRCGRSLQGYPFNPCLTEAQYKEMEEKVKAQLASFEGELKGTYYPLLGMDKATQQQLIDDHFLFKEGDRFLQAANACRFWPVGRGIFHNDNKTFLIWVNEEDHLRIISMQKGGDLKQVFSRLINGVSHIEKKLPFSRDNRLGFLTFCPTNLGTTIRASVHIKLPKLAADRKKLEEIAGKYNLQVRGTAGEHTESVGGVYDISNKRRMGLTEYQAVKEMQDGILELIKIEKSM
;
A
#
# COMPACT_ATOMS: atom_id res chain seq x y z
N MET A 1 9.36 16.49 26.76
CA MET A 1 8.29 15.60 27.27
C MET A 1 7.07 15.76 26.37
N VAL A 2 6.18 14.77 26.33
CA VAL A 2 4.90 14.86 25.61
C VAL A 2 3.95 15.74 26.43
N ASP A 3 3.18 16.59 25.76
CA ASP A 3 2.26 17.52 26.43
C ASP A 3 1.11 16.77 27.10
N GLN A 4 0.67 17.24 28.28
CA GLN A 4 -0.41 16.59 29.04
C GLN A 4 -1.69 16.44 28.21
N ALA A 5 -2.03 17.43 27.38
CA ALA A 5 -3.19 17.37 26.49
C ALA A 5 -3.11 16.22 25.46
N VAL A 6 -1.91 15.82 25.03
CA VAL A 6 -1.72 14.66 24.14
C VAL A 6 -1.94 13.36 24.92
N ILE A 7 -1.44 13.29 26.15
CA ILE A 7 -1.64 12.14 27.04
C ILE A 7 -3.13 11.96 27.36
N ASP A 8 -3.85 13.04 27.67
CA ASP A 8 -5.29 13.00 27.96
C ASP A 8 -6.08 12.47 26.76
N LYS A 9 -5.73 12.89 25.54
CA LYS A 9 -6.33 12.37 24.30
C LYS A 9 -6.02 10.89 24.08
N LEU A 10 -4.79 10.45 24.39
CA LEU A 10 -4.39 9.04 24.29
C LEU A 10 -5.21 8.16 25.24
N GLU A 11 -5.35 8.56 26.50
CA GLU A 11 -6.14 7.81 27.48
C GLU A 11 -7.63 7.79 27.08
N ALA A 12 -8.20 8.92 26.63
CA ALA A 12 -9.58 8.97 26.16
C ALA A 12 -9.81 8.08 24.92
N GLY A 13 -8.90 8.15 23.94
CA GLY A 13 -8.95 7.32 22.74
C GLY A 13 -8.80 5.83 23.04
N TYR A 14 -7.94 5.47 24.00
CA TYR A 14 -7.82 4.11 24.50
C TYR A 14 -9.13 3.62 25.13
N GLN A 15 -9.76 4.40 26.01
CA GLN A 15 -11.05 4.03 26.61
C GLN A 15 -12.14 3.84 25.55
N LYS A 16 -12.21 4.74 24.55
CA LYS A 16 -13.12 4.62 23.40
C LYS A 16 -12.89 3.30 22.64
N LEU A 17 -11.63 2.95 22.38
CA LEU A 17 -11.25 1.73 21.67
C LEU A 17 -11.63 0.46 22.46
N GLN A 18 -11.42 0.45 23.78
CA GLN A 18 -11.79 -0.67 24.64
C GLN A 18 -13.31 -0.82 24.78
N ALA A 19 -14.06 0.28 24.80
CA ALA A 19 -15.52 0.27 24.88
C ALA A 19 -16.21 -0.22 23.59
N ALA A 20 -15.53 -0.16 22.44
CA ALA A 20 -16.09 -0.53 21.15
C ALA A 20 -16.09 -2.06 20.94
N SER A 21 -17.11 -2.78 21.41
CA SER A 21 -17.19 -4.25 21.34
C SER A 21 -16.96 -4.81 19.93
N ASP A 22 -17.48 -4.13 18.91
CA ASP A 22 -17.50 -4.59 17.52
C ASP A 22 -16.26 -4.14 16.72
N CYS A 23 -15.33 -3.44 17.36
CA CYS A 23 -14.04 -3.11 16.76
C CYS A 23 -13.14 -4.36 16.74
N HIS A 24 -12.61 -4.69 15.56
CA HIS A 24 -11.71 -5.83 15.32
C HIS A 24 -10.34 -5.40 14.79
N SER A 25 -9.98 -4.12 14.95
CA SER A 25 -8.71 -3.58 14.46
C SER A 25 -7.50 -4.22 15.14
N LEU A 26 -6.38 -4.34 14.40
CA LEU A 26 -5.10 -4.74 15.00
C LEU A 26 -4.64 -3.76 16.08
N LEU A 27 -4.96 -2.46 15.95
CA LEU A 27 -4.72 -1.47 16.98
C LEU A 27 -5.39 -1.87 18.30
N LYS A 28 -6.69 -2.19 18.30
CA LYS A 28 -7.41 -2.61 19.51
C LYS A 28 -6.83 -3.88 20.10
N LYS A 29 -6.44 -4.82 19.24
CA LYS A 29 -5.85 -6.09 19.67
C LYS A 29 -4.52 -5.91 20.40
N TYR A 30 -3.68 -4.97 19.98
CA TYR A 30 -2.29 -4.88 20.42
C TYR A 30 -1.92 -3.65 21.24
N LEU A 31 -2.74 -2.60 21.24
CA LEU A 31 -2.60 -1.50 22.19
C LEU A 31 -3.15 -1.93 23.54
N THR A 32 -2.40 -2.72 24.31
CA THR A 32 -2.77 -3.03 25.70
C THR A 32 -2.50 -1.84 26.62
N LYS A 33 -2.97 -1.89 27.87
CA LYS A 33 -2.70 -0.81 28.84
C LYS A 33 -1.19 -0.69 29.11
N GLU A 34 -0.49 -1.81 29.17
CA GLU A 34 0.96 -1.88 29.34
C GLU A 34 1.69 -1.21 28.17
N VAL A 35 1.29 -1.51 26.92
CA VAL A 35 1.87 -0.89 25.71
C VAL A 35 1.57 0.61 25.67
N LEU A 36 0.35 1.03 26.01
CA LEU A 36 -0.02 2.44 26.12
C LEU A 36 0.87 3.16 27.14
N ASP A 37 1.00 2.62 28.36
CA ASP A 37 1.76 3.24 29.44
C ASP A 37 3.27 3.31 29.12
N ALA A 38 3.80 2.29 28.45
CA ALA A 38 5.18 2.28 27.99
C ALA A 38 5.47 3.28 26.86
N CYS A 39 4.47 3.63 26.05
CA CYS A 39 4.67 4.44 24.85
C CYS A 39 4.14 5.88 24.93
N LYS A 40 3.14 6.19 25.76
CA LYS A 40 2.42 7.48 25.76
C LYS A 40 3.27 8.71 26.05
N ASN A 41 4.42 8.53 26.70
CA ASN A 41 5.37 9.60 27.04
C ASN A 41 6.54 9.75 26.05
N LYS A 42 6.62 8.86 25.04
CA LYS A 42 7.70 8.86 24.04
C LYS A 42 7.38 9.85 22.91
N LYS A 43 8.43 10.48 22.37
CA LYS A 43 8.35 11.40 21.23
C LYS A 43 9.58 11.22 20.33
N THR A 44 9.37 11.19 19.01
CA THR A 44 10.47 11.09 18.04
C THR A 44 11.26 12.39 17.97
N ALA A 45 12.42 12.36 17.30
CA ALA A 45 13.21 13.56 17.02
C ALA A 45 12.43 14.60 16.20
N MET A 46 11.47 14.17 15.38
CA MET A 46 10.60 15.05 14.59
C MET A 46 9.35 15.51 15.34
N GLY A 47 9.20 15.11 16.60
CA GLY A 47 8.09 15.54 17.44
C GLY A 47 6.85 14.64 17.36
N ALA A 48 6.89 13.54 16.61
CA ALA A 48 5.77 12.61 16.51
C ALA A 48 5.56 11.85 17.83
N THR A 49 4.31 11.69 18.22
CA THR A 49 3.88 11.03 19.45
C THR A 49 3.11 9.75 19.15
N LEU A 50 2.80 8.97 20.19
CA LEU A 50 1.90 7.82 20.02
C LEU A 50 0.51 8.24 19.50
N LEU A 51 0.05 9.46 19.81
CA LEU A 51 -1.26 9.92 19.32
C LEU A 51 -1.27 10.00 17.80
N ASP A 52 -0.21 10.55 17.20
CA ASP A 52 -0.07 10.65 15.75
C ASP A 52 -0.04 9.27 15.06
N VAL A 53 0.42 8.24 15.78
CA VAL A 53 0.43 6.85 15.31
C VAL A 53 -0.97 6.23 15.29
N VAL A 54 -1.77 6.45 16.34
CA VAL A 54 -3.02 5.70 16.58
C VAL A 54 -4.30 6.48 16.31
N GLN A 55 -4.20 7.80 16.05
CA GLN A 55 -5.35 8.69 15.90
C GLN A 55 -6.35 8.19 14.85
N SER A 56 -5.86 7.67 13.72
CA SER A 56 -6.73 7.13 12.68
C SER A 56 -7.61 5.98 13.17
N GLY A 57 -7.05 5.04 13.94
CA GLY A 57 -7.81 3.92 14.51
C GLY A 57 -8.72 4.31 15.67
N PHE A 58 -8.37 5.36 16.43
CA PHE A 58 -9.27 5.92 17.45
C PHE A 58 -10.49 6.61 16.85
N GLU A 59 -10.33 7.31 15.72
CA GLU A 59 -11.46 7.96 15.04
C GLU A 59 -12.27 7.00 14.18
N ASN A 60 -11.61 6.04 13.54
CA ASN A 60 -12.21 5.10 12.60
C ASN A 60 -12.18 3.67 13.18
N LEU A 61 -13.15 3.37 14.07
CA LEU A 61 -13.20 2.10 14.80
C LEU A 61 -13.44 0.87 13.92
N ASP A 62 -13.83 1.07 12.67
CA ASP A 62 -13.97 0.03 11.65
C ASP A 62 -12.68 -0.21 10.84
N SER A 63 -11.57 0.39 11.25
CA SER A 63 -10.24 0.11 10.69
C SER A 63 -9.88 -1.38 10.81
N GLY A 64 -9.28 -1.95 9.75
CA GLY A 64 -8.65 -3.27 9.85
C GLY A 64 -7.35 -3.26 10.66
N VAL A 65 -6.53 -2.20 10.51
CA VAL A 65 -5.25 -2.04 11.21
C VAL A 65 -5.33 -0.92 12.24
N GLY A 66 -5.47 0.34 11.79
CA GLY A 66 -5.73 1.49 12.66
C GLY A 66 -4.50 2.27 13.14
N LEU A 67 -3.31 2.01 12.59
CA LEU A 67 -2.12 2.80 12.91
C LEU A 67 -1.23 3.07 11.69
N TYR A 68 -0.52 4.20 11.74
CA TYR A 68 0.42 4.66 10.72
C TYR A 68 1.69 5.20 11.38
N ALA A 69 2.80 5.24 10.66
CA ALA A 69 4.06 5.80 11.16
C ALA A 69 4.22 7.26 10.70
N PRO A 70 4.26 8.27 11.58
CA PRO A 70 4.50 9.67 11.17
C PRO A 70 5.90 9.91 10.56
N ASP A 71 6.90 9.17 11.05
CA ASP A 71 8.27 9.18 10.55
C ASP A 71 8.90 7.77 10.65
N ALA A 72 10.10 7.58 10.11
CA ALA A 72 10.79 6.29 10.17
C ALA A 72 11.17 5.87 11.60
N GLU A 73 11.50 6.83 12.48
CA GLU A 73 11.87 6.58 13.87
C GLU A 73 10.70 5.95 14.65
N SER A 74 9.46 6.29 14.29
CA SER A 74 8.24 5.80 14.91
C SER A 74 8.17 4.26 14.92
N TYR A 75 8.65 3.59 13.88
CA TYR A 75 8.70 2.12 13.83
C TYR A 75 9.61 1.53 14.92
N THR A 76 10.66 2.24 15.33
CA THR A 76 11.59 1.81 16.38
C THR A 76 11.10 2.26 17.76
N LEU A 77 10.73 3.54 17.89
CA LEU A 77 10.35 4.16 19.16
C LEU A 77 9.07 3.55 19.74
N PHE A 78 8.10 3.25 18.88
CA PHE A 78 6.82 2.63 19.22
C PHE A 78 6.78 1.14 18.82
N SER A 79 7.95 0.48 18.79
CA SER A 79 8.09 -0.91 18.35
C SER A 79 7.29 -1.91 19.18
N GLU A 80 7.01 -1.61 20.45
CA GLU A 80 6.12 -2.42 21.31
C GLU A 80 4.70 -2.55 20.73
N LEU A 81 4.22 -1.54 19.99
CA LEU A 81 2.96 -1.58 19.27
C LEU A 81 3.14 -2.07 17.82
N PHE A 82 4.11 -1.52 17.09
CA PHE A 82 4.29 -1.84 15.66
C PHE A 82 4.68 -3.30 15.42
N ASN A 83 5.57 -3.87 16.22
CA ASN A 83 6.06 -5.23 15.99
C ASN A 83 4.95 -6.30 16.02
N PRO A 84 4.09 -6.38 17.06
CA PRO A 84 3.02 -7.38 17.06
C PRO A 84 1.98 -7.14 15.95
N VAL A 85 1.70 -5.88 15.59
CA VAL A 85 0.82 -5.55 14.45
C VAL A 85 1.42 -6.04 13.13
N ILE A 86 2.71 -5.79 12.91
CA ILE A 86 3.45 -6.22 11.71
C ILE A 86 3.48 -7.74 11.64
N ASP A 87 3.79 -8.41 12.75
CA ASP A 87 3.83 -9.87 12.84
C ASP A 87 2.49 -10.51 12.50
N ASP A 88 1.38 -9.99 13.05
CA ASP A 88 0.02 -10.47 12.77
C ASP A 88 -0.36 -10.24 11.30
N TYR A 89 -0.26 -9.01 10.81
CA TYR A 89 -0.71 -8.66 9.47
C TYR A 89 0.05 -9.45 8.39
N HIS A 90 1.38 -9.56 8.53
CA HIS A 90 2.24 -10.26 7.57
C HIS A 90 2.38 -11.77 7.85
N LYS A 91 1.64 -12.29 8.84
CA LYS A 91 1.57 -13.72 9.20
C LYS A 91 2.93 -14.35 9.55
N GLY A 92 3.68 -13.72 10.44
CA GLY A 92 4.96 -14.24 10.94
C GLY A 92 6.15 -13.44 10.46
N PHE A 93 6.28 -12.20 10.96
CA PHE A 93 7.47 -11.37 10.81
C PHE A 93 7.91 -10.85 12.18
N LYS A 94 8.71 -11.67 12.88
CA LYS A 94 9.09 -11.47 14.27
C LYS A 94 10.01 -10.26 14.44
N PRO A 95 10.16 -9.74 15.67
CA PRO A 95 11.15 -8.70 15.97
C PRO A 95 12.59 -9.05 15.57
N THR A 96 12.93 -10.34 15.58
CA THR A 96 14.26 -10.87 15.22
C THR A 96 14.45 -11.09 13.72
N ASP A 97 13.36 -11.12 12.95
CA ASP A 97 13.42 -11.37 11.52
C ASP A 97 13.91 -10.13 10.78
N LYS A 98 14.49 -10.32 9.61
CA LYS A 98 14.94 -9.24 8.71
C LYS A 98 14.39 -9.47 7.32
N HIS A 99 13.89 -8.41 6.71
CA HIS A 99 13.45 -8.44 5.33
C HIS A 99 14.65 -8.69 4.40
N PRO A 100 14.55 -9.62 3.43
CA PRO A 100 15.64 -9.90 2.50
C PRO A 100 16.01 -8.66 1.68
N GLN A 101 17.21 -8.67 1.10
CA GLN A 101 17.58 -7.67 0.09
C GLN A 101 16.62 -7.70 -1.09
N THR A 102 16.50 -6.56 -1.78
CA THR A 102 15.67 -6.47 -2.98
C THR A 102 16.12 -7.47 -4.01
N ASP A 103 15.17 -8.26 -4.50
CA ASP A 103 15.42 -9.29 -5.50
C ASP A 103 14.17 -9.46 -6.37
N PHE A 104 14.30 -9.01 -7.63
CA PHE A 104 13.27 -9.12 -8.65
C PHE A 104 13.28 -10.47 -9.37
N GLY A 105 14.25 -11.35 -9.08
CA GLY A 105 14.35 -12.71 -9.61
C GLY A 105 14.49 -12.78 -11.13
N ASP A 106 14.28 -13.99 -11.67
CA ASP A 106 14.24 -14.21 -13.12
C ASP A 106 12.82 -14.01 -13.64
N VAL A 107 12.56 -12.84 -14.24
CA VAL A 107 11.28 -12.51 -14.86
C VAL A 107 10.88 -13.47 -15.99
N ASN A 108 11.80 -14.25 -16.56
CA ASN A 108 11.47 -15.23 -17.60
C ASN A 108 10.69 -16.45 -17.07
N THR A 109 10.70 -16.66 -15.76
CA THR A 109 9.89 -17.69 -15.09
C THR A 109 8.46 -17.24 -14.82
N LEU A 110 8.16 -15.95 -15.03
CA LEU A 110 6.82 -15.41 -14.96
C LEU A 110 6.08 -15.67 -16.27
N VAL A 111 4.79 -15.98 -16.18
CA VAL A 111 3.97 -16.40 -17.33
C VAL A 111 2.72 -15.54 -17.47
N ASN A 112 2.11 -15.60 -18.65
CA ASN A 112 0.72 -15.18 -18.78
C ASN A 112 -0.16 -16.17 -18.01
N VAL A 113 -0.83 -15.71 -16.95
CA VAL A 113 -1.64 -16.57 -16.07
C VAL A 113 -2.94 -17.04 -16.72
N ASP A 114 -3.35 -16.43 -17.82
CA ASP A 114 -4.55 -16.79 -18.58
C ASP A 114 -4.37 -16.46 -20.08
N PRO A 115 -3.62 -17.28 -20.83
CA PRO A 115 -3.29 -17.01 -22.23
C PRO A 115 -4.51 -16.85 -23.15
N ASP A 116 -5.62 -17.52 -22.83
CA ASP A 116 -6.85 -17.49 -23.61
C ASP A 116 -7.80 -16.34 -23.22
N ASN A 117 -7.44 -15.54 -22.21
CA ASN A 117 -8.23 -14.42 -21.66
C ASN A 117 -9.68 -14.81 -21.30
N GLN A 118 -9.88 -16.01 -20.76
CA GLN A 118 -11.20 -16.53 -20.39
C GLN A 118 -11.64 -16.09 -18.99
N PHE A 119 -10.70 -15.82 -18.09
CA PHE A 119 -10.94 -15.55 -16.67
C PHE A 119 -10.39 -14.18 -16.27
N VAL A 120 -9.15 -13.86 -16.65
CA VAL A 120 -8.44 -12.65 -16.21
C VAL A 120 -8.76 -11.48 -17.14
N ILE A 121 -9.27 -10.41 -16.55
CA ILE A 121 -9.61 -9.15 -17.24
C ILE A 121 -8.38 -8.25 -17.33
N SER A 122 -7.62 -8.14 -16.25
CA SER A 122 -6.45 -7.27 -16.16
C SER A 122 -5.50 -7.72 -15.06
N THR A 123 -4.22 -7.42 -15.26
CA THR A 123 -3.14 -7.67 -14.31
C THR A 123 -2.52 -6.34 -13.91
N ARG A 124 -2.20 -6.19 -12.62
CA ARG A 124 -1.63 -4.98 -12.04
C ARG A 124 -0.62 -5.33 -10.97
N VAL A 125 0.55 -4.72 -11.01
CA VAL A 125 1.55 -4.77 -9.93
C VAL A 125 1.88 -3.36 -9.50
N ARG A 126 1.85 -3.10 -8.19
CA ARG A 126 2.30 -1.83 -7.61
C ARG A 126 3.39 -2.03 -6.58
N CYS A 127 4.18 -0.98 -6.35
CA CYS A 127 5.02 -0.82 -5.17
C CYS A 127 4.84 0.60 -4.57
N GLY A 128 5.18 0.73 -3.29
CA GLY A 128 5.26 2.00 -2.58
C GLY A 128 6.73 2.36 -2.30
N ARG A 129 7.07 3.64 -2.37
CA ARG A 129 8.42 4.14 -2.08
C ARG A 129 8.36 5.48 -1.36
N SER A 130 9.26 5.64 -0.41
CA SER A 130 9.43 6.87 0.37
C SER A 130 10.82 7.43 0.09
N LEU A 131 10.89 8.70 -0.31
CA LEU A 131 12.14 9.43 -0.55
C LEU A 131 12.98 9.57 0.74
N GLN A 132 14.28 9.30 0.65
CA GLN A 132 15.22 9.57 1.75
C GLN A 132 15.27 11.06 2.07
N GLY A 133 15.43 11.39 3.35
CA GLY A 133 15.49 12.77 3.84
C GLY A 133 14.13 13.43 4.07
N TYR A 134 13.03 12.73 3.77
CA TYR A 134 11.67 13.19 4.05
C TYR A 134 10.98 12.26 5.05
N PRO A 135 10.23 12.81 6.03
CA PRO A 135 9.35 11.99 6.86
C PRO A 135 8.09 11.61 6.08
N PHE A 136 7.20 10.84 6.70
CA PHE A 136 5.90 10.56 6.11
C PHE A 136 4.93 11.74 6.26
N ASN A 137 3.75 11.61 5.62
CA ASN A 137 2.76 12.68 5.49
C ASN A 137 2.46 13.52 6.75
N PRO A 138 2.28 12.95 7.95
CA PRO A 138 1.91 13.74 9.15
C PRO A 138 3.01 14.70 9.61
N CYS A 139 4.24 14.50 9.15
CA CYS A 139 5.40 15.34 9.47
C CYS A 139 5.87 16.19 8.28
N LEU A 140 5.26 16.04 7.10
CA LEU A 140 5.59 16.87 5.93
C LEU A 140 5.01 18.28 6.05
N THR A 141 5.82 19.28 5.71
CA THR A 141 5.39 20.67 5.51
C THR A 141 4.90 20.90 4.08
N GLU A 142 4.14 21.97 3.85
CA GLU A 142 3.69 22.37 2.50
C GLU A 142 4.88 22.54 1.53
N ALA A 143 5.99 23.12 2.01
CA ALA A 143 7.19 23.32 1.20
C ALA A 143 7.83 21.98 0.79
N GLN A 144 7.86 21.00 1.69
CA GLN A 144 8.39 19.67 1.38
C GLN A 144 7.51 18.92 0.37
N TYR A 145 6.18 19.06 0.44
CA TYR A 145 5.28 18.50 -0.59
C TYR A 145 5.63 19.03 -2.00
N LYS A 146 5.86 20.34 -2.14
CA LYS A 146 6.29 20.97 -3.41
C LYS A 146 7.67 20.50 -3.82
N GLU A 147 8.63 20.45 -2.89
CA GLU A 147 10.00 20.03 -3.19
C GLU A 147 10.06 18.58 -3.67
N MET A 148 9.32 17.68 -3.02
CA MET A 148 9.23 16.28 -3.42
C MET A 148 8.56 16.13 -4.79
N GLU A 149 7.47 16.87 -5.04
CA GLU A 149 6.81 16.91 -6.35
C GLU A 149 7.80 17.30 -7.45
N GLU A 150 8.54 18.41 -7.29
CA GLU A 150 9.49 18.89 -8.29
C GLU A 150 10.64 17.91 -8.54
N LYS A 151 11.19 17.31 -7.47
CA LYS A 151 12.22 16.27 -7.58
C LYS A 151 11.72 15.05 -8.37
N VAL A 152 10.50 14.60 -8.10
CA VAL A 152 9.89 13.48 -8.80
C VAL A 152 9.60 13.84 -10.25
N LYS A 153 8.97 14.99 -10.52
CA LYS A 153 8.67 15.49 -11.88
C LYS A 153 9.92 15.53 -12.77
N ALA A 154 11.05 15.99 -12.24
CA ALA A 154 12.31 16.01 -12.99
C ALA A 154 12.76 14.61 -13.46
N GLN A 155 12.55 13.57 -12.63
CA GLN A 155 12.83 12.19 -13.04
C GLN A 155 11.80 11.66 -14.02
N LEU A 156 10.52 11.96 -13.81
CA LEU A 156 9.45 11.53 -14.70
C LEU A 156 9.62 12.07 -16.12
N ALA A 157 10.09 13.31 -16.26
CA ALA A 157 10.37 13.93 -17.55
C ALA A 157 11.52 13.26 -18.34
N SER A 158 12.35 12.47 -17.67
CA SER A 158 13.46 11.71 -18.29
C SER A 158 13.05 10.32 -18.78
N PHE A 159 11.78 9.92 -18.63
CA PHE A 159 11.31 8.65 -19.16
C PHE A 159 11.22 8.67 -20.68
N GLU A 160 11.71 7.61 -21.30
CA GLU A 160 11.72 7.38 -22.74
C GLU A 160 11.04 6.05 -23.09
N GLY A 161 10.84 5.80 -24.40
CA GLY A 161 10.26 4.56 -24.90
C GLY A 161 8.90 4.26 -24.30
N GLU A 162 8.69 3.01 -23.83
CA GLU A 162 7.41 2.57 -23.24
C GLU A 162 7.02 3.36 -21.98
N LEU A 163 7.98 3.93 -21.25
CA LEU A 163 7.72 4.65 -20.00
C LEU A 163 7.44 6.14 -20.20
N LYS A 164 7.70 6.68 -21.41
CA LYS A 164 7.46 8.09 -21.72
C LYS A 164 6.01 8.46 -21.43
N GLY A 165 5.81 9.59 -20.77
CA GLY A 165 4.50 10.01 -20.32
C GLY A 165 4.44 11.46 -19.88
N THR A 166 3.31 11.80 -19.29
CA THR A 166 3.01 13.17 -18.83
C THR A 166 2.66 13.15 -17.34
N TYR A 167 3.16 14.15 -16.61
CA TYR A 167 2.77 14.41 -15.24
C TYR A 167 1.64 15.44 -15.19
N TYR A 168 0.60 15.12 -14.43
CA TYR A 168 -0.59 15.94 -14.21
C TYR A 168 -0.66 16.31 -12.73
N PRO A 169 -0.31 17.56 -12.36
CA PRO A 169 -0.50 18.03 -10.99
C PRO A 169 -2.00 18.05 -10.68
N LEU A 170 -2.39 17.67 -9.46
CA LEU A 170 -3.78 17.83 -9.00
C LEU A 170 -4.10 19.31 -8.81
N LEU A 171 -3.14 20.10 -8.36
CA LEU A 171 -3.29 21.54 -8.22
C LEU A 171 -3.45 22.17 -9.61
N GLY A 172 -4.61 22.79 -9.85
CA GLY A 172 -4.93 23.40 -11.14
C GLY A 172 -5.42 22.42 -12.21
N MET A 173 -5.63 21.14 -11.87
CA MET A 173 -6.24 20.17 -12.78
C MET A 173 -7.67 20.60 -13.13
N ASP A 174 -7.98 20.68 -14.42
CA ASP A 174 -9.33 20.97 -14.87
C ASP A 174 -10.27 19.77 -14.62
N LYS A 175 -11.57 20.04 -14.54
CA LYS A 175 -12.57 19.03 -14.19
C LYS A 175 -12.72 17.94 -15.25
N ALA A 176 -12.46 18.22 -16.51
CA ALA A 176 -12.55 17.21 -17.56
C ALA A 176 -11.39 16.20 -17.44
N THR A 177 -10.16 16.68 -17.25
CA THR A 177 -8.99 15.83 -16.98
C THR A 177 -9.18 15.03 -15.69
N GLN A 178 -9.65 15.69 -14.62
CA GLN A 178 -9.93 15.01 -13.35
C GLN A 178 -10.94 13.88 -13.53
N GLN A 179 -12.06 14.14 -14.21
CA GLN A 179 -13.10 13.15 -14.46
C GLN A 179 -12.60 12.00 -15.32
N GLN A 180 -11.83 12.29 -16.37
CA GLN A 180 -11.24 11.24 -17.21
C GLN A 180 -10.32 10.31 -16.42
N LEU A 181 -9.49 10.86 -15.53
CA LEU A 181 -8.61 10.06 -14.66
C LEU A 181 -9.40 9.23 -13.63
N ILE A 182 -10.56 9.71 -13.18
CA ILE A 182 -11.47 8.95 -12.31
C ILE A 182 -12.13 7.81 -13.10
N ASP A 183 -12.63 8.10 -14.30
CA ASP A 183 -13.33 7.13 -15.16
C ASP A 183 -12.39 6.01 -15.61
N ASP A 184 -11.11 6.33 -15.84
CA ASP A 184 -10.07 5.36 -16.15
C ASP A 184 -9.59 4.56 -14.92
N HIS A 185 -10.10 4.85 -13.73
CA HIS A 185 -9.68 4.29 -12.44
C HIS A 185 -8.20 4.55 -12.09
N PHE A 186 -7.66 5.68 -12.54
CA PHE A 186 -6.27 6.07 -12.31
C PHE A 186 -6.09 7.06 -11.17
N LEU A 187 -7.05 7.96 -10.96
CA LEU A 187 -6.95 8.94 -9.91
C LEU A 187 -7.19 8.30 -8.54
N PHE A 188 -6.31 8.57 -7.59
CA PHE A 188 -6.58 8.29 -6.19
C PHE A 188 -7.70 9.19 -5.67
N LYS A 189 -8.52 8.66 -4.76
CA LYS A 189 -9.69 9.38 -4.25
C LYS A 189 -9.24 10.49 -3.29
N GLU A 190 -9.86 11.66 -3.44
CA GLU A 190 -9.78 12.71 -2.41
C GLU A 190 -10.59 12.30 -1.19
N GLY A 191 -10.12 12.66 0.01
CA GLY A 191 -10.91 12.58 1.23
C GLY A 191 -11.05 11.17 1.82
N ASP A 192 -10.05 10.30 1.69
CA ASP A 192 -9.99 9.08 2.49
C ASP A 192 -9.95 9.44 3.98
N ARG A 193 -11.00 9.06 4.72
CA ARG A 193 -11.15 9.42 6.14
C ARG A 193 -10.08 8.81 7.06
N PHE A 194 -9.49 7.68 6.69
CA PHE A 194 -8.42 7.06 7.46
C PHE A 194 -7.14 7.89 7.32
N LEU A 195 -6.82 8.33 6.10
CA LEU A 195 -5.70 9.23 5.83
C LEU A 195 -5.91 10.63 6.42
N GLN A 196 -7.13 11.17 6.36
CA GLN A 196 -7.47 12.44 7.00
C GLN A 196 -7.25 12.40 8.52
N ALA A 197 -7.78 11.36 9.19
CA ALA A 197 -7.60 11.19 10.64
C ALA A 197 -6.14 10.89 11.04
N ALA A 198 -5.32 10.40 10.11
CA ALA A 198 -3.88 10.25 10.29
C ALA A 198 -3.09 11.54 10.00
N ASN A 199 -3.75 12.69 9.75
CA ASN A 199 -3.14 13.94 9.29
C ASN A 199 -2.32 13.81 8.00
N ALA A 200 -2.64 12.83 7.15
CA ALA A 200 -1.87 12.52 5.95
C ALA A 200 -2.27 13.36 4.72
N CYS A 201 -3.39 14.10 4.81
CA CYS A 201 -3.93 14.91 3.72
C CYS A 201 -3.73 16.41 3.91
N ARG A 202 -2.81 16.84 4.78
CA ARG A 202 -2.55 18.29 4.99
C ARG A 202 -2.11 18.96 3.70
N PHE A 203 -2.50 20.23 3.55
CA PHE A 203 -2.21 21.09 2.39
C PHE A 203 -2.76 20.58 1.05
N TRP A 204 -3.74 19.68 1.05
CA TRP A 204 -4.30 19.15 -0.20
C TRP A 204 -4.84 20.28 -1.11
N PRO A 205 -4.63 20.23 -2.45
CA PRO A 205 -3.92 19.21 -3.24
C PRO A 205 -2.44 19.55 -3.52
N VAL A 206 -1.81 20.45 -2.75
CA VAL A 206 -0.42 20.89 -2.98
C VAL A 206 0.55 19.71 -2.96
N GLY A 207 1.44 19.63 -3.95
CA GLY A 207 2.42 18.56 -4.09
C GLY A 207 1.88 17.26 -4.68
N ARG A 208 0.57 17.14 -4.89
CA ARG A 208 -0.05 15.89 -5.34
C ARG A 208 -0.21 15.90 -6.86
N GLY A 209 -0.06 14.72 -7.44
CA GLY A 209 -0.34 14.53 -8.86
C GLY A 209 -0.19 13.10 -9.30
N ILE A 210 -0.42 12.90 -10.57
CA ILE A 210 -0.34 11.60 -11.22
C ILE A 210 0.50 11.71 -12.47
N PHE A 211 1.41 10.76 -12.65
CA PHE A 211 2.05 10.50 -13.91
C PHE A 211 1.42 9.28 -14.56
N HIS A 212 1.29 9.29 -15.88
CA HIS A 212 1.12 8.05 -16.63
C HIS A 212 1.80 8.13 -17.99
N ASN A 213 2.24 6.98 -18.49
CA ASN A 213 2.70 6.84 -19.87
C ASN A 213 1.54 6.99 -20.87
N ASP A 214 1.88 7.17 -22.14
CA ASP A 214 0.88 7.42 -23.21
C ASP A 214 -0.12 6.26 -23.33
N ASN A 215 0.35 5.02 -23.12
CA ASN A 215 -0.46 3.81 -23.17
C ASN A 215 -1.27 3.54 -21.88
N LYS A 216 -1.12 4.37 -20.85
CA LYS A 216 -1.79 4.21 -19.54
C LYS A 216 -1.52 2.83 -18.90
N THR A 217 -0.35 2.25 -19.15
CA THR A 217 0.11 0.95 -18.61
C THR A 217 1.17 1.09 -17.53
N PHE A 218 1.68 2.29 -17.31
CA PHE A 218 2.61 2.64 -16.24
C PHE A 218 2.17 3.98 -15.63
N LEU A 219 1.94 3.99 -14.31
CA LEU A 219 1.42 5.14 -13.58
C LEU A 219 2.19 5.36 -12.29
N ILE A 220 2.30 6.60 -11.85
CA ILE A 220 2.90 6.95 -10.56
C ILE A 220 2.02 7.97 -9.87
N TRP A 221 1.53 7.63 -8.68
CA TRP A 221 0.92 8.61 -7.79
C TRP A 221 2.02 9.28 -6.97
N VAL A 222 1.94 10.60 -6.86
CA VAL A 222 2.89 11.42 -6.13
C VAL A 222 2.17 12.03 -4.92
N ASN A 223 2.74 11.82 -3.73
CA ASN A 223 2.31 12.38 -2.44
C ASN A 223 0.88 12.03 -2.00
N GLU A 224 0.44 10.79 -2.24
CA GLU A 224 -0.83 10.26 -1.73
C GLU A 224 -0.64 9.68 -0.31
N GLU A 225 -0.82 8.37 -0.11
CA GLU A 225 -0.57 7.68 1.16
C GLU A 225 0.94 7.54 1.43
N ASP A 226 1.70 7.25 0.37
CA ASP A 226 3.15 7.20 0.34
C ASP A 226 3.68 8.30 -0.60
N HIS A 227 4.98 8.58 -0.56
CA HIS A 227 5.58 9.61 -1.41
C HIS A 227 5.43 9.26 -2.90
N LEU A 228 5.65 7.98 -3.23
CA LEU A 228 5.40 7.43 -4.54
C LEU A 228 4.65 6.11 -4.42
N ARG A 229 3.63 5.94 -5.26
CA ARG A 229 3.03 4.64 -5.57
C ARG A 229 3.20 4.37 -7.05
N ILE A 230 4.12 3.46 -7.39
CA ILE A 230 4.52 3.13 -8.75
C ILE A 230 3.74 1.90 -9.20
N ILE A 231 3.10 1.99 -10.36
CA ILE A 231 2.08 1.04 -10.81
C ILE A 231 2.40 0.64 -12.25
N SER A 232 2.35 -0.65 -12.53
CA SER A 232 2.29 -1.20 -13.88
C SER A 232 1.02 -2.03 -14.01
N MET A 233 0.28 -1.86 -15.11
CA MET A 233 -0.95 -2.60 -15.35
C MET A 233 -1.30 -2.69 -16.83
N GLN A 234 -2.09 -3.69 -17.20
CA GLN A 234 -2.69 -3.83 -18.53
C GLN A 234 -3.86 -4.82 -18.50
N LYS A 235 -4.63 -4.89 -19.59
CA LYS A 235 -5.63 -5.95 -19.81
C LYS A 235 -4.95 -7.32 -20.01
N GLY A 236 -5.67 -8.39 -19.71
CA GLY A 236 -5.17 -9.77 -19.81
C GLY A 236 -4.22 -10.17 -18.67
N GLY A 237 -3.65 -11.38 -18.81
CA GLY A 237 -2.89 -12.08 -17.77
C GLY A 237 -1.37 -11.99 -17.85
N ASP A 238 -0.78 -11.18 -18.74
CA ASP A 238 0.68 -11.14 -18.97
C ASP A 238 1.45 -10.47 -17.80
N LEU A 239 1.68 -11.26 -16.76
CA LEU A 239 2.37 -10.82 -15.56
C LEU A 239 3.85 -10.51 -15.81
N LYS A 240 4.49 -11.24 -16.72
CA LYS A 240 5.91 -11.02 -17.07
C LYS A 240 6.10 -9.62 -17.63
N GLN A 241 5.26 -9.21 -18.58
CA GLN A 241 5.33 -7.87 -19.16
C GLN A 241 5.05 -6.79 -18.11
N VAL A 242 3.98 -6.97 -17.31
CA VAL A 242 3.60 -6.03 -16.26
C VAL A 242 4.72 -5.83 -15.25
N PHE A 243 5.31 -6.92 -14.75
CA PHE A 243 6.35 -6.83 -13.74
C PHE A 243 7.68 -6.30 -14.29
N SER A 244 8.06 -6.70 -15.51
CA SER A 244 9.26 -6.16 -16.18
C SER A 244 9.17 -4.65 -16.36
N ARG A 245 8.01 -4.13 -16.79
CA ARG A 245 7.76 -2.69 -16.90
C ARG A 245 7.85 -1.98 -15.55
N LEU A 246 7.32 -2.57 -14.48
CA LEU A 246 7.44 -2.03 -13.12
C LEU A 246 8.91 -1.93 -12.69
N ILE A 247 9.69 -3.00 -12.86
CA ILE A 247 11.12 -3.04 -12.51
C ILE A 247 11.89 -1.94 -13.25
N ASN A 248 11.63 -1.78 -14.55
CA ASN A 248 12.28 -0.74 -15.36
C ASN A 248 11.96 0.66 -14.83
N GLY A 249 10.69 0.93 -14.52
CA GLY A 249 10.25 2.21 -13.96
C GLY A 249 10.87 2.51 -12.58
N VAL A 250 10.83 1.53 -11.68
CA VAL A 250 11.42 1.66 -10.33
C VAL A 250 12.93 1.90 -10.41
N SER A 251 13.64 1.07 -11.17
CA SER A 251 15.10 1.14 -11.33
C SER A 251 15.55 2.46 -11.95
N HIS A 252 14.73 3.05 -12.83
CA HIS A 252 15.04 4.35 -13.42
C HIS A 252 14.95 5.49 -12.40
N ILE A 253 13.89 5.50 -11.57
CA ILE A 253 13.68 6.52 -10.54
C ILE A 253 14.77 6.42 -9.45
N GLU A 254 15.07 5.19 -9.01
CA GLU A 254 16.05 4.92 -7.94
C GLU A 254 17.46 5.42 -8.27
N LYS A 255 17.82 5.59 -9.55
CA LYS A 255 19.13 6.14 -9.97
C LYS A 255 19.40 7.55 -9.45
N LYS A 256 18.36 8.35 -9.21
CA LYS A 256 18.48 9.77 -8.84
C LYS A 256 17.72 10.13 -7.58
N LEU A 257 16.68 9.36 -7.22
CA LEU A 257 15.88 9.58 -6.04
C LEU A 257 16.06 8.39 -5.09
N PRO A 258 16.99 8.49 -4.11
CA PRO A 258 17.23 7.39 -3.19
C PRO A 258 15.99 7.17 -2.30
N PHE A 259 15.61 5.91 -2.12
CA PHE A 259 14.47 5.53 -1.30
C PHE A 259 14.87 5.00 0.07
N SER A 260 14.03 5.28 1.06
CA SER A 260 14.20 4.88 2.45
C SER A 260 13.98 3.37 2.60
N ARG A 261 15.06 2.66 2.94
CA ARG A 261 15.05 1.22 3.20
C ARG A 261 15.71 0.94 4.54
N ASP A 262 14.98 0.26 5.42
CA ASP A 262 15.48 -0.23 6.71
C ASP A 262 16.04 -1.65 6.59
N ASN A 263 17.04 -1.97 7.42
CA ASN A 263 17.69 -3.27 7.41
C ASN A 263 16.78 -4.42 7.85
N ARG A 264 15.82 -4.14 8.73
CA ARG A 264 14.83 -5.11 9.20
C ARG A 264 13.55 -5.02 8.39
N LEU A 265 12.99 -3.82 8.19
CA LEU A 265 11.65 -3.63 7.65
C LEU A 265 11.59 -3.57 6.12
N GLY A 266 12.73 -3.55 5.43
CA GLY A 266 12.76 -3.36 3.97
C GLY A 266 12.39 -1.92 3.60
N PHE A 267 11.71 -1.70 2.48
CA PHE A 267 11.29 -0.35 2.10
C PHE A 267 10.26 0.20 3.10
N LEU A 268 10.51 1.42 3.54
CA LEU A 268 9.68 2.10 4.53
C LEU A 268 8.49 2.78 3.85
N THR A 269 7.31 2.57 4.41
CA THR A 269 6.03 3.11 3.97
C THR A 269 5.24 3.65 5.14
N PHE A 270 4.27 4.50 4.85
CA PHE A 270 3.47 5.19 5.87
C PHE A 270 2.63 4.22 6.71
N CYS A 271 2.04 3.21 6.06
CA CYS A 271 1.24 2.16 6.70
C CYS A 271 2.06 0.87 6.88
N PRO A 272 2.03 0.21 8.07
CA PRO A 272 2.80 -1.02 8.32
C PRO A 272 2.43 -2.18 7.37
N THR A 273 1.25 -2.15 6.75
CA THR A 273 0.80 -3.18 5.79
C THR A 273 1.55 -3.16 4.47
N ASN A 274 2.22 -2.04 4.16
CA ASN A 274 2.91 -1.79 2.90
C ASN A 274 4.44 -1.88 3.04
N LEU A 275 4.97 -2.33 4.18
CA LEU A 275 6.40 -2.53 4.40
C LEU A 275 6.99 -3.70 3.59
N GLY A 276 8.32 -3.85 3.63
CA GLY A 276 9.06 -4.93 3.00
C GLY A 276 9.27 -4.68 1.51
N THR A 277 8.72 -5.57 0.68
CA THR A 277 8.73 -5.43 -0.79
C THR A 277 7.89 -4.24 -1.25
N THR A 278 6.87 -3.91 -0.45
CA THR A 278 5.73 -3.02 -0.79
C THR A 278 4.89 -3.52 -1.98
N ILE A 279 5.20 -4.72 -2.50
CA ILE A 279 4.60 -5.26 -3.72
C ILE A 279 3.17 -5.71 -3.43
N ARG A 280 2.26 -5.25 -4.28
CA ARG A 280 0.94 -5.85 -4.44
C ARG A 280 0.73 -6.17 -5.91
N ALA A 281 0.88 -7.45 -6.24
CA ALA A 281 0.49 -8.03 -7.51
C ALA A 281 -0.95 -8.53 -7.41
N SER A 282 -1.77 -8.18 -8.39
CA SER A 282 -3.21 -8.43 -8.40
C SER A 282 -3.73 -8.71 -9.81
N VAL A 283 -4.78 -9.51 -9.89
CA VAL A 283 -5.60 -9.65 -11.10
C VAL A 283 -7.05 -9.27 -10.82
N HIS A 284 -7.71 -8.67 -11.80
CA HIS A 284 -9.16 -8.71 -11.88
C HIS A 284 -9.55 -9.97 -12.63
N ILE A 285 -10.31 -10.84 -11.98
CA ILE A 285 -10.63 -12.17 -12.49
C ILE A 285 -12.10 -12.53 -12.25
N LYS A 286 -12.69 -13.29 -13.17
CA LYS A 286 -14.02 -13.91 -13.03
C LYS A 286 -13.85 -15.41 -12.83
N LEU A 287 -14.39 -15.93 -11.74
CA LEU A 287 -14.39 -17.35 -11.39
C LEU A 287 -15.82 -17.77 -10.99
N PRO A 288 -16.79 -17.79 -11.93
CA PRO A 288 -18.21 -17.87 -11.58
C PRO A 288 -18.61 -19.11 -10.77
N LYS A 289 -17.98 -20.27 -11.00
CA LYS A 289 -18.30 -21.50 -10.26
C LYS A 289 -17.72 -21.45 -8.85
N LEU A 290 -16.47 -21.02 -8.72
CA LEU A 290 -15.82 -20.93 -7.41
C LEU A 290 -16.38 -19.78 -6.56
N ALA A 291 -16.70 -18.65 -7.19
CA ALA A 291 -17.27 -17.47 -6.54
C ALA A 291 -18.77 -17.62 -6.20
N ALA A 292 -19.44 -18.68 -6.67
CA ALA A 292 -20.80 -19.00 -6.25
C ALA A 292 -20.90 -19.19 -4.72
N ASP A 293 -19.79 -19.60 -4.08
CA ASP A 293 -19.59 -19.52 -2.65
C ASP A 293 -18.33 -18.68 -2.35
N ARG A 294 -18.53 -17.41 -1.99
CA ARG A 294 -17.44 -16.48 -1.67
C ARG A 294 -16.56 -16.99 -0.53
N LYS A 295 -17.11 -17.68 0.47
CA LYS A 295 -16.30 -18.21 1.59
C LYS A 295 -15.35 -19.27 1.09
N LYS A 296 -15.81 -20.13 0.17
CA LYS A 296 -14.98 -21.14 -0.48
C LYS A 296 -13.87 -20.50 -1.34
N LEU A 297 -14.20 -19.46 -2.11
CA LEU A 297 -13.19 -18.69 -2.86
C LEU A 297 -12.11 -18.12 -1.92
N GLU A 298 -12.51 -17.48 -0.82
CA GLU A 298 -11.60 -16.90 0.17
C GLU A 298 -10.75 -17.97 0.87
N GLU A 299 -11.34 -19.12 1.22
CA GLU A 299 -10.63 -20.24 1.83
C GLU A 299 -9.54 -20.80 0.90
N ILE A 300 -9.87 -21.06 -0.37
CA ILE A 300 -8.93 -21.59 -1.35
C ILE A 300 -7.83 -20.56 -1.64
N ALA A 301 -8.20 -19.30 -1.90
CA ALA A 301 -7.24 -18.22 -2.11
C ALA A 301 -6.28 -18.08 -0.91
N GLY A 302 -6.79 -18.23 0.31
CA GLY A 302 -6.00 -18.19 1.54
C GLY A 302 -4.91 -19.26 1.64
N LYS A 303 -5.14 -20.46 1.06
CA LYS A 303 -4.14 -21.55 1.01
C LYS A 303 -2.90 -21.18 0.17
N TYR A 304 -3.05 -20.25 -0.76
CA TYR A 304 -1.98 -19.73 -1.61
C TYR A 304 -1.49 -18.34 -1.16
N ASN A 305 -1.75 -17.96 0.09
CA ASN A 305 -1.40 -16.64 0.63
C ASN A 305 -2.02 -15.46 -0.13
N LEU A 306 -3.15 -15.67 -0.80
CA LEU A 306 -3.87 -14.62 -1.50
C LEU A 306 -4.95 -13.98 -0.62
N GLN A 307 -5.34 -12.76 -0.99
CA GLN A 307 -6.50 -12.06 -0.45
C GLN A 307 -7.45 -11.71 -1.59
N VAL A 308 -8.75 -11.86 -1.32
CA VAL A 308 -9.85 -11.50 -2.22
C VAL A 308 -10.45 -10.16 -1.80
N ARG A 309 -10.65 -9.25 -2.75
CA ARG A 309 -11.28 -7.93 -2.57
C ARG A 309 -12.35 -7.70 -3.66
N GLY A 310 -13.22 -6.72 -3.45
CA GLY A 310 -14.15 -6.26 -4.48
C GLY A 310 -13.45 -5.50 -5.61
N THR A 311 -14.21 -5.17 -6.65
CA THR A 311 -13.66 -4.66 -7.92
C THR A 311 -13.01 -3.28 -7.79
N ALA A 312 -13.41 -2.48 -6.80
CA ALA A 312 -12.87 -1.15 -6.55
C ALA A 312 -11.83 -1.12 -5.42
N GLY A 313 -11.35 -2.30 -4.97
CA GLY A 313 -10.30 -2.45 -3.96
C GLY A 313 -10.83 -2.80 -2.57
N GLU A 314 -10.09 -2.36 -1.55
CA GLU A 314 -10.37 -2.71 -0.14
C GLU A 314 -11.76 -2.22 0.30
N HIS A 315 -12.47 -3.05 1.07
CA HIS A 315 -13.80 -2.74 1.59
C HIS A 315 -14.89 -2.46 0.53
N THR A 316 -14.70 -2.90 -0.71
CA THR A 316 -15.70 -2.78 -1.77
C THR A 316 -16.30 -4.14 -2.13
N GLU A 317 -17.52 -4.14 -2.68
CA GLU A 317 -18.16 -5.33 -3.21
C GLU A 317 -17.66 -5.69 -4.62
N SER A 318 -17.85 -6.95 -5.02
CA SER A 318 -17.62 -7.35 -6.41
C SER A 318 -18.74 -6.81 -7.30
N VAL A 319 -18.38 -6.30 -8.47
CA VAL A 319 -19.31 -5.83 -9.49
C VAL A 319 -19.22 -6.77 -10.69
N GLY A 320 -20.35 -7.34 -11.11
CA GLY A 320 -20.40 -8.22 -12.28
C GLY A 320 -19.59 -9.52 -12.14
N GLY A 321 -19.44 -10.03 -10.91
CA GLY A 321 -18.68 -11.26 -10.62
C GLY A 321 -17.17 -11.10 -10.75
N VAL A 322 -16.65 -9.86 -10.75
CA VAL A 322 -15.23 -9.56 -10.85
C VAL A 322 -14.63 -9.36 -9.46
N TYR A 323 -13.56 -10.12 -9.17
CA TYR A 323 -12.82 -10.02 -7.93
C TYR A 323 -11.40 -9.50 -8.17
N ASP A 324 -10.90 -8.69 -7.24
CA ASP A 324 -9.49 -8.32 -7.15
C ASP A 324 -8.79 -9.35 -6.23
N ILE A 325 -7.98 -10.22 -6.81
CA ILE A 325 -7.23 -11.24 -6.08
C ILE A 325 -5.74 -10.91 -6.14
N SER A 326 -5.09 -10.86 -4.97
CA SER A 326 -3.70 -10.39 -4.83
C SER A 326 -2.90 -11.15 -3.78
N ASN A 327 -1.56 -11.11 -3.86
CA ASN A 327 -0.71 -11.58 -2.76
C ASN A 327 -1.01 -10.79 -1.47
N LYS A 328 -1.22 -11.52 -0.36
CA LYS A 328 -1.45 -10.90 0.95
C LYS A 328 -0.15 -10.46 1.61
N ARG A 329 0.89 -11.30 1.55
CA ARG A 329 2.18 -11.07 2.22
C ARG A 329 3.02 -10.06 1.45
N ARG A 330 3.72 -9.17 2.18
CA ARG A 330 4.68 -8.21 1.60
C ARG A 330 6.03 -8.18 2.32
N MET A 331 6.10 -8.76 3.52
CA MET A 331 7.30 -8.87 4.35
C MET A 331 7.77 -10.32 4.52
N GLY A 332 9.06 -10.49 4.81
CA GLY A 332 9.69 -11.81 4.95
C GLY A 332 9.87 -12.60 3.65
N LEU A 333 9.74 -11.96 2.49
CA LEU A 333 9.89 -12.54 1.16
C LEU A 333 10.41 -11.48 0.19
N THR A 334 11.03 -11.89 -0.92
CA THR A 334 11.52 -10.97 -1.97
C THR A 334 10.39 -10.48 -2.88
N GLU A 335 10.65 -9.44 -3.68
CA GLU A 335 9.70 -8.93 -4.67
C GLU A 335 9.29 -10.02 -5.65
N TYR A 336 10.25 -10.85 -6.10
CA TYR A 336 9.99 -12.01 -6.93
C TYR A 336 9.07 -13.02 -6.25
N GLN A 337 9.34 -13.40 -5.00
CA GLN A 337 8.51 -14.34 -4.26
C GLN A 337 7.08 -13.81 -4.06
N ALA A 338 6.91 -12.51 -3.80
CA ALA A 338 5.59 -11.90 -3.66
C ALA A 338 4.77 -11.95 -4.96
N VAL A 339 5.39 -11.68 -6.11
CA VAL A 339 4.73 -11.83 -7.42
C VAL A 339 4.46 -13.29 -7.75
N LYS A 340 5.37 -14.19 -7.36
CA LYS A 340 5.24 -15.63 -7.59
C LYS A 340 4.10 -16.26 -6.79
N GLU A 341 3.89 -15.84 -5.53
CA GLU A 341 2.71 -16.24 -4.75
C GLU A 341 1.41 -15.90 -5.48
N MET A 342 1.32 -14.68 -6.05
CA MET A 342 0.15 -14.30 -6.86
C MET A 342 0.00 -15.18 -8.10
N GLN A 343 1.07 -15.35 -8.88
CA GLN A 343 1.05 -16.15 -10.09
C GLN A 343 0.56 -17.58 -9.83
N ASP A 344 1.21 -18.26 -8.89
CA ASP A 344 0.99 -19.69 -8.65
C ASP A 344 -0.41 -19.93 -8.07
N GLY A 345 -0.88 -19.04 -7.19
CA GLY A 345 -2.24 -19.11 -6.67
C GLY A 345 -3.32 -18.82 -7.72
N ILE A 346 -3.12 -17.86 -8.62
CA ILE A 346 -4.08 -17.60 -9.71
C ILE A 346 -4.15 -18.77 -10.69
N LEU A 347 -3.02 -19.37 -11.06
CA LEU A 347 -2.98 -20.55 -11.93
C LEU A 347 -3.79 -21.72 -11.33
N GLU A 348 -3.64 -21.99 -10.03
CA GLU A 348 -4.40 -23.04 -9.36
C GLU A 348 -5.89 -22.69 -9.20
N LEU A 349 -6.24 -21.43 -8.94
CA LEU A 349 -7.65 -20.99 -8.90
C LEU A 349 -8.34 -21.19 -10.26
N ILE A 350 -7.68 -20.84 -11.37
CA ILE A 350 -8.21 -21.05 -12.73
C ILE A 350 -8.36 -22.54 -13.03
N LYS A 351 -7.40 -23.37 -12.63
CA LYS A 351 -7.47 -24.82 -12.79
C LYS A 351 -8.64 -25.43 -12.02
N ILE A 352 -8.88 -24.98 -10.79
CA ILE A 352 -10.03 -25.40 -9.97
C ILE A 352 -11.34 -25.00 -10.65
N GLU A 353 -11.47 -23.75 -11.09
CA GLU A 353 -12.65 -23.24 -11.82
C GLU A 353 -12.95 -24.05 -13.09
N LYS A 354 -11.92 -24.46 -13.84
CA LYS A 354 -12.08 -25.31 -15.03
C LYS A 354 -12.55 -26.74 -14.70
N SER A 355 -12.23 -27.24 -13.50
CA SER A 355 -12.54 -28.61 -13.07
C SER A 355 -13.89 -28.78 -12.36
N MET A 356 -14.47 -27.67 -11.86
CA MET A 356 -15.84 -27.62 -11.35
C MET A 356 -16.84 -27.62 -12.50
#